data_AF-A0A7C6MIQ0-F1
#
_entry.id   AF-A0A7C6MIQ0-F1
#
_cell.length_a   1.000
_cell.length_b   1.000
_cell.length_c   1.000
_cell.angle_alpha   90.00
_cell.angle_beta   90.00
_cell.angle_gamma   90.00
#
_symmetry.space_group_name_H-M   'P 1'
#
loop_
_entity.id
_entity.type
_entity.pdbx_description
1 polymer ?
#
loop_
_entity_poly.entity_id
_entity_poly.type
_entity_poly.pdbx_seq_one_letter_code
_entity_poly.pdbx_strand_id
1 'polypeptide(L)' 'EEVCEPYLVRAGMMARTARGRVATTTAWRHLGLEPPETAVGLR' A
#
# COMPACT_ATOMS: atom_id res chain seq x y z
N GLU A 1 -9.33 16.01 2.96
CA GLU A 1 -7.90 15.99 2.62
C GLU A 1 -7.58 14.66 1.93
N GLU A 2 -7.56 14.62 0.59
CA GLU A 2 -7.15 13.46 -0.22
C GLU A 2 -5.62 13.44 -0.47
N VAL A 3 -4.86 14.26 0.27
CA VAL A 3 -3.45 14.58 -0.01
C VAL A 3 -2.51 13.42 0.33
N CYS A 4 -2.87 12.59 1.31
CA CYS A 4 -2.09 11.42 1.68
C CYS A 4 -2.05 10.37 0.57
N GLU A 5 -3.12 10.20 -0.20
CA GLU A 5 -3.18 9.13 -1.19
C GLU A 5 -2.11 9.27 -2.30
N PRO A 6 -1.93 10.44 -2.96
CA PRO A 6 -0.84 10.65 -3.90
C PRO A 6 0.54 10.35 -3.33
N TYR A 7 0.78 10.68 -2.06
CA TYR A 7 2.05 10.39 -1.40
C TYR A 7 2.22 8.87 -1.19
N LEU A 8 1.23 8.20 -0.63
CA LEU A 8 1.29 6.77 -0.33
C LEU A 8 1.43 5.92 -1.59
N VAL A 9 0.81 6.34 -2.69
CA VAL A 9 1.00 5.69 -4.01
C VAL A 9 2.43 5.90 -4.51
N ARG A 10 2.96 7.13 -4.48
CA ARG A 10 4.34 7.41 -4.93
C ARG A 10 5.40 6.75 -4.06
N ALA A 11 5.15 6.64 -2.76
CA ALA A 11 6.02 5.95 -1.81
C ALA A 11 5.94 4.42 -1.93
N GLY A 12 5.12 3.88 -2.84
CA GLY A 12 4.93 2.45 -3.00
C GLY A 12 4.26 1.79 -1.81
N MET A 13 3.58 2.55 -0.96
CA MET A 13 2.89 2.06 0.25
C MET A 13 1.42 1.68 -0.04
N MET A 14 0.79 2.28 -1.03
CA MET A 14 -0.60 2.01 -1.41
C MET A 14 -0.72 1.68 -2.91
N ALA A 15 -1.54 0.68 -3.25
CA ALA A 15 -1.90 0.36 -4.62
C ALA A 15 -3.40 0.62 -4.87
N ARG A 16 -3.74 1.04 -6.10
CA ARG A 16 -5.12 1.17 -6.57
C ARG A 16 -5.52 -0.10 -7.31
N THR A 17 -6.70 -0.63 -7.01
CA THR A 17 -7.28 -1.82 -7.64
C THR A 17 -8.72 -1.54 -8.07
N ALA A 18 -9.31 -2.44 -8.85
CA ALA A 18 -10.73 -2.35 -9.23
C ALA A 18 -11.68 -2.39 -8.01
N ARG A 19 -11.23 -2.89 -6.85
CA ARG A 19 -12.01 -2.97 -5.61
C ARG A 19 -11.70 -1.85 -4.62
N GLY A 20 -10.86 -0.88 -5.00
CA GLY A 20 -10.44 0.22 -4.15
C GLY A 20 -8.95 0.18 -3.82
N ARG A 21 -8.59 0.76 -2.68
CA ARG A 21 -7.20 0.97 -2.25
C ARG A 21 -6.75 -0.14 -1.33
N VAL A 22 -5.52 -0.63 -1.54
CA VAL A 22 -4.93 -1.70 -0.71
C VAL A 22 -3.55 -1.29 -0.23
N ALA A 23 -3.22 -1.70 0.99
CA ALA A 23 -1.87 -1.59 1.53
C ALA A 23 -0.95 -2.60 0.83
N THR A 24 0.23 -2.14 0.44
CA THR A 24 1.26 -2.96 -0.18
C THR A 24 2.11 -3.66 0.89
N THR A 25 2.91 -4.65 0.48
CA THR A 25 3.91 -5.29 1.34
C THR A 25 4.81 -4.26 2.06
N THR A 26 5.18 -3.18 1.36
CA THR A 26 5.99 -2.08 1.92
C THR A 26 5.28 -1.37 3.07
N ALA A 27 3.98 -1.08 2.92
CA ALA A 27 3.21 -0.45 4.00
C ALA A 27 3.06 -1.37 5.21
N TRP A 28 2.75 -2.66 5.01
CA TRP A 28 2.67 -3.63 6.11
C TRP A 28 3.97 -3.67 6.91
N ARG A 29 5.11 -3.79 6.22
CA ARG A 29 6.44 -3.81 6.85
C ARG A 29 6.79 -2.48 7.53
N HIS A 30 6.42 -1.35 6.95
CA HIS A 30 6.64 -0.03 7.57
C HIS A 30 5.90 0.10 8.90
N LEU A 31 4.75 -0.55 9.03
CA LEU A 31 3.97 -0.61 10.28
C LEU A 31 4.45 -1.72 11.24
N GLY A 32 5.47 -2.49 10.88
CA GLY A 32 5.97 -3.62 11.68
C GLY A 32 5.02 -4.82 11.70
N LEU A 33 4.15 -4.95 10.70
CA LEU A 33 3.17 -6.02 10.59
C LEU A 33 3.57 -7.03 9.52
N GLU A 34 3.15 -8.28 9.69
CA GLU A 34 3.33 -9.32 8.67
C GLU A 34 2.30 -9.12 7.55
N PRO A 35 2.73 -8.95 6.28
CA PRO A 35 1.83 -8.82 5.16
C PRO A 35 1.05 -10.12 4.91
N PRO A 36 -0.25 -10.06 4.54
CA PRO A 36 -0.96 -11.23 4.05
C PRO A 36 -0.33 -11.73 2.73
N GLU A 37 -0.49 -13.02 2.42
CA GLU A 37 0.02 -13.62 1.17
C GLU A 37 -0.49 -12.93 -0.09
N THR A 38 -1.65 -12.27 0.00
CA THR A 38 -2.29 -11.52 -1.08
C THR A 38 -1.82 -10.06 -1.18
N ALA A 39 -0.93 -9.61 -0.28
CA ALA A 39 -0.42 -8.24 -0.32
C ALA A 39 0.35 -7.98 -1.61
N VAL A 40 0.10 -6.82 -2.21
CA VAL A 40 0.75 -6.42 -3.47
C VAL A 40 2.20 -6.04 -3.18
N GLY A 41 3.14 -6.72 -3.84
CA GLY A 41 4.53 -6.29 -3.96
C GLY A 41 4.68 -5.34 -5.14
N LEU A 42 4.96 -4.06 -4.86
CA LEU A 42 5.36 -3.11 -5.89
C LEU A 42 6.89 -3.17 -6.03
N ARG A 43 7.38 -3.24 -7.28
CA ARG A 43 8.81 -3.14 -7.59
C ARG A 43 9.25 -1.69 -7.68
#